data_AF-A0A2A5MB67-F1
#
_entry.id   AF-A0A2A5MB67-F1
#
_cell.length_a   1.000
_cell.length_b   1.000
_cell.length_c   1.000
_cell.angle_alpha   90.00
_cell.angle_beta   90.00
_cell.angle_gamma   90.00
#
_symmetry.space_group_name_H-M   'P 1'
#
loop_
_entity.id
_entity.type
_entity.pdbx_description
1 polymer ?
#
loop_
_entity_poly.entity_id
_entity_poly.type
_entity_poly.pdbx_seq_one_letter_code
_entity_poly.pdbx_strand_id
1 'polypeptide(L)'
;VLVMNRERSQDVKKAVEFLKQNQRSEYKRHREIYRPWGRCDVVVQTPRFIVNRITVKPGGAFSMQMHHHRAEHWVILAGTGQVTVNGKQFLLTENQSTFIPIGAEH
;
A
#
# COMPACT_ATOMS: atom_id res chain seq x y z
N VAL A 1 6.55 -12.33 -3.61
CA VAL A 1 7.69 -12.91 -4.34
C VAL A 1 7.63 -14.41 -4.13
N LEU A 2 7.56 -15.20 -5.20
CA LEU A 2 7.54 -16.67 -5.10
C LEU A 2 9.00 -17.13 -5.17
N VAL A 3 9.49 -17.75 -4.09
CA VAL A 3 10.88 -18.22 -3.98
C VAL A 3 10.85 -19.74 -4.03
N MET A 4 11.68 -20.34 -4.87
CA MET A 4 11.80 -21.79 -4.96
C MET A 4 13.23 -22.21 -5.31
N ASN A 5 13.54 -23.47 -5.05
CA ASN A 5 14.80 -24.07 -5.47
C ASN A 5 14.92 -24.02 -7.01
N ARG A 6 16.07 -23.55 -7.50
CA ARG A 6 16.41 -23.39 -8.92
C ARG A 6 16.19 -24.67 -9.74
N GLU A 7 16.47 -25.84 -9.15
CA GLU A 7 16.31 -27.15 -9.79
C GLU A 7 14.84 -27.50 -10.07
N ARG A 8 13.90 -26.86 -9.38
CA ARG A 8 12.46 -27.09 -9.53
C ARG A 8 11.74 -25.96 -10.27
N SER A 9 12.47 -25.10 -10.98
CA SER A 9 11.91 -23.95 -11.70
C SER A 9 10.76 -24.30 -12.68
N GLN A 10 10.70 -25.53 -13.18
CA GLN A 10 9.59 -26.02 -14.02
C GLN A 10 8.26 -26.20 -13.25
N ASP A 11 8.31 -26.35 -11.93
CA ASP A 11 7.11 -26.50 -11.08
C ASP A 11 6.40 -25.16 -10.81
N VAL A 12 6.94 -24.00 -11.24
CA VAL A 12 6.26 -22.69 -11.13
C VAL A 12 4.87 -22.75 -11.76
N LYS A 13 4.73 -23.41 -12.91
CA LYS A 13 3.45 -23.53 -13.62
C LYS A 13 2.40 -24.20 -12.75
N LYS A 14 2.77 -25.28 -12.04
CA LYS A 14 1.89 -26.02 -11.12
C LYS A 14 1.45 -25.14 -9.94
N ALA A 15 2.37 -24.37 -9.37
CA ALA A 15 2.05 -23.43 -8.29
C ALA A 15 1.09 -22.32 -8.75
N VAL A 16 1.31 -21.76 -9.95
CA VAL A 16 0.41 -20.75 -10.54
C VAL A 16 -0.97 -21.34 -10.84
N GLU A 17 -1.04 -22.56 -11.37
CA GLU A 17 -2.30 -23.26 -11.62
C GLU A 17 -3.07 -23.53 -10.33
N PHE A 18 -2.40 -23.97 -9.27
CA PHE A 18 -3.00 -24.13 -7.95
C PHE A 18 -3.59 -22.81 -7.43
N LEU A 19 -2.85 -21.71 -7.54
CA LEU A 19 -3.35 -20.40 -7.12
C LEU A 19 -4.56 -19.95 -7.97
N LYS A 20 -4.54 -20.20 -9.29
CA LYS A 20 -5.68 -19.92 -10.18
C LYS A 20 -6.93 -20.68 -9.77
N GLN A 21 -6.81 -21.99 -9.53
CA GLN A 21 -7.92 -22.86 -9.13
C GLN A 21 -8.55 -22.41 -7.81
N ASN A 22 -7.74 -21.91 -6.88
CA ASN A 22 -8.21 -21.41 -5.59
C ASN A 22 -8.62 -19.92 -5.62
N GLN A 23 -8.78 -19.32 -6.81
CA GLN A 23 -9.14 -17.90 -6.99
C GLN A 23 -8.22 -16.91 -6.24
N ARG A 24 -6.98 -17.32 -6.01
CA ARG A 24 -5.96 -16.55 -5.29
C ARG A 24 -5.28 -15.54 -6.21
N SER A 25 -4.99 -14.33 -5.73
CA SER A 25 -4.48 -13.23 -6.57
C SER A 25 -2.95 -13.09 -6.59
N GLU A 26 -2.25 -13.89 -5.80
CA GLU A 26 -0.81 -13.82 -5.55
C GLU A 26 0.04 -14.13 -6.79
N TYR A 27 -0.51 -14.86 -7.77
CA TYR A 27 0.15 -15.07 -9.07
C TYR A 27 0.02 -13.87 -10.01
N LYS A 28 -0.90 -12.93 -9.73
CA LYS A 28 -1.18 -11.75 -10.56
C LYS A 28 -0.49 -10.50 -10.03
N ARG A 29 -0.37 -10.35 -8.71
CA ARG A 29 0.17 -9.14 -8.08
C ARG A 29 1.14 -9.51 -6.96
N HIS A 30 2.32 -8.89 -6.99
CA HIS A 30 3.18 -8.86 -5.82
C HIS A 30 2.47 -8.10 -4.70
N ARG A 31 2.33 -8.76 -3.55
CA ARG A 31 1.70 -8.23 -2.33
C ARG A 31 2.31 -6.89 -1.90
N GLU A 32 3.64 -6.77 -2.00
CA GLU A 32 4.37 -5.55 -1.66
C GLU A 32 5.01 -4.92 -2.90
N ILE A 33 4.81 -3.62 -3.02
CA ILE A 33 5.36 -2.78 -4.06
C ILE A 33 6.37 -1.83 -3.42
N TYR A 34 7.63 -1.90 -3.88
CA TYR A 34 8.71 -1.04 -3.38
C TYR A 34 8.79 0.26 -4.19
N ARG A 35 9.08 1.36 -3.48
CA ARG A 35 9.20 2.73 -4.01
C ARG A 35 10.42 3.42 -3.37
N PRO A 36 10.94 4.52 -3.96
CA PRO A 36 12.08 5.23 -3.37
C PRO A 36 11.83 5.69 -1.93
N TRP A 37 10.61 6.13 -1.62
CA TRP A 37 10.20 6.55 -0.27
C TRP A 37 9.94 5.38 0.70
N GLY A 38 9.85 4.13 0.24
CA GLY A 38 9.50 2.99 1.10
C GLY A 38 8.76 1.86 0.38
N ARG A 39 7.64 1.40 0.93
CA ARG A 39 6.84 0.31 0.35
C ARG A 39 5.36 0.45 0.63
N CYS A 40 4.54 -0.11 -0.26
CA CYS A 40 3.09 -0.21 -0.14
C CYS A 40 2.65 -1.67 -0.23
N ASP A 41 1.78 -2.10 0.68
CA ASP A 41 1.15 -3.42 0.72
C ASP A 41 -0.38 -3.24 0.63
N VAL A 42 -1.00 -3.80 -0.40
CA VAL A 42 -2.47 -3.74 -0.55
C VAL A 42 -3.06 -4.86 0.30
N VAL A 43 -3.64 -4.50 1.45
CA VAL A 43 -4.17 -5.47 2.43
C VAL A 43 -5.60 -5.86 2.10
N VAL A 44 -6.42 -4.90 1.67
CA VAL A 44 -7.82 -5.13 1.30
C VAL A 44 -8.12 -4.42 -0.01
N GLN A 45 -8.77 -5.12 -0.93
CA GLN A 45 -9.23 -4.57 -2.20
C GLN A 45 -10.67 -5.01 -2.45
N THR A 46 -11.60 -4.07 -2.34
CA THR A 46 -13.03 -4.28 -2.62
C THR A 46 -13.50 -3.31 -3.72
N PRO A 47 -14.69 -3.48 -4.29
CA PRO A 47 -15.26 -2.52 -5.23
C PRO A 47 -15.51 -1.13 -4.63
N ARG A 48 -15.58 -1.01 -3.29
CA ARG A 48 -15.95 0.25 -2.59
C ARG A 48 -14.75 0.96 -1.97
N PHE A 49 -13.76 0.21 -1.49
CA PHE A 49 -12.59 0.78 -0.84
C PHE A 49 -11.35 -0.11 -0.98
N ILE A 50 -10.19 0.50 -0.77
CA ILE A 50 -8.89 -0.16 -0.73
C ILE A 50 -8.21 0.24 0.57
N VAL A 51 -7.60 -0.74 1.25
CA VAL A 51 -6.74 -0.50 2.42
C VAL A 51 -5.31 -0.81 2.03
N ASN A 52 -4.48 0.23 2.07
CA ASN A 52 -3.04 0.11 1.84
C ASN A 52 -2.31 0.26 3.17
N ARG A 53 -1.47 -0.72 3.50
CA ARG A 53 -0.47 -0.57 4.55
C ARG A 53 0.80 -0.03 3.92
N ILE A 54 1.16 1.18 4.32
CA ILE A 54 2.31 1.90 3.74
C ILE A 54 3.40 2.04 4.79
N THR A 55 4.65 1.74 4.41
CA THR A 55 5.83 1.99 5.24
C THR A 55 6.69 3.02 4.54
N VAL A 56 6.85 4.19 5.16
CA VAL A 56 7.72 5.26 4.67
C VAL A 56 9.04 5.17 5.42
N LYS A 57 10.16 5.25 4.70
CA LYS A 57 11.49 5.31 5.30
C LYS A 57 11.70 6.68 5.97
N PRO A 58 12.54 6.79 7.00
CA PRO A 58 12.93 8.10 7.54
C PRO A 58 13.42 9.03 6.41
N GLY A 59 12.88 10.25 6.36
CA GLY A 59 13.16 11.23 5.30
C GLY A 59 12.49 10.95 3.94
N GLY A 60 11.77 9.84 3.80
CA GLY A 60 10.95 9.57 2.61
C GLY A 60 9.67 10.39 2.63
N ALA A 61 9.18 10.75 1.43
CA ALA A 61 7.94 11.48 1.26
C ALA A 61 7.20 11.05 0.00
N PHE A 62 5.89 11.25 -0.01
CA PHE A 62 5.08 11.17 -1.21
C PHE A 62 5.15 12.50 -1.96
N SER A 63 4.97 12.46 -3.28
CA SER A 63 4.63 13.66 -4.02
C SER A 63 3.24 14.13 -3.59
N MET A 64 3.02 15.44 -3.52
CA MET A 64 1.71 16.02 -3.25
C MET A 64 0.69 15.52 -4.29
N GLN A 65 -0.49 15.09 -3.86
CA GLN A 65 -1.56 14.55 -4.71
C GLN A 65 -2.90 15.21 -4.40
N MET A 66 -3.85 15.09 -5.34
CA MET A 66 -5.25 15.45 -5.13
C MET A 66 -6.14 14.47 -5.89
N HIS A 67 -7.24 14.07 -5.26
CA HIS A 67 -8.16 13.09 -5.81
C HIS A 67 -9.60 13.58 -5.85
N HIS A 68 -10.20 13.64 -7.05
CA HIS A 68 -11.60 14.07 -7.24
C HIS A 68 -12.65 13.00 -6.92
N HIS A 69 -12.26 11.72 -6.82
CA HIS A 69 -13.20 10.60 -6.74
C HIS A 69 -13.02 9.72 -5.50
N ARG A 70 -12.14 10.11 -4.58
CA ARG A 70 -11.95 9.38 -3.33
C ARG A 70 -11.56 10.33 -2.19
N ALA A 71 -12.06 9.99 -1.01
CA ALA A 71 -11.50 10.47 0.25
C ALA A 71 -10.53 9.42 0.79
N GLU A 72 -9.63 9.83 1.67
CA GLU A 72 -8.71 8.92 2.34
C GLU A 72 -8.77 9.09 3.86
N HIS A 73 -8.46 8.02 4.57
CA HIS A 73 -8.27 8.05 6.02
C HIS A 73 -6.93 7.40 6.34
N TRP A 74 -6.02 8.18 6.91
CA TRP A 74 -4.68 7.72 7.26
C TRP A 74 -4.56 7.56 8.77
N VAL A 75 -3.96 6.45 9.19
CA VAL A 75 -3.69 6.14 10.60
C VAL A 75 -2.21 5.76 10.73
N ILE A 76 -1.50 6.36 11.67
CA ILE A 76 -0.11 5.98 11.95
C ILE A 76 -0.13 4.73 12.83
N LEU A 77 0.28 3.60 12.25
CA LEU A 77 0.35 2.32 12.97
C LEU A 77 1.59 2.20 13.87
N ALA A 78 2.70 2.84 13.48
CA ALA A 78 3.96 2.86 14.21
C ALA A 78 4.82 4.07 13.80
N GLY A 79 5.59 4.62 14.73
CA GLY A 79 6.47 5.77 14.50
C GLY A 79 5.75 7.12 14.42
N THR A 80 6.24 8.01 13.57
CA THR A 80 5.74 9.38 13.43
C THR A 80 5.85 9.82 11.97
N GLY A 81 4.86 10.57 11.49
CA GLY A 81 4.83 11.12 10.14
C GLY A 81 4.30 12.55 10.13
N GLN A 82 4.88 13.38 9.26
CA GLN A 82 4.32 14.68 8.94
C GLN A 82 3.34 14.53 7.77
N VAL A 83 2.13 15.04 7.93
CA VAL A 83 1.09 15.02 6.90
C VAL A 83 0.72 16.45 6.55
N THR A 84 0.59 16.75 5.27
CA THR A 84 0.09 18.04 4.78
C THR A 84 -1.30 17.82 4.23
N VAL A 85 -2.27 18.69 4.54
CA VAL A 85 -3.59 18.70 3.92
C VAL A 85 -4.00 20.14 3.65
N ASN A 86 -4.25 20.49 2.39
CA ASN A 86 -4.56 21.85 1.92
C ASN A 86 -3.59 22.91 2.49
N GLY A 87 -2.29 22.61 2.42
CA GLY A 87 -1.22 23.48 2.92
C GLY A 87 -1.03 23.49 4.44
N LYS A 88 -1.91 22.85 5.23
CA LYS A 88 -1.75 22.73 6.68
C LYS A 88 -0.95 21.49 7.03
N GLN A 89 0.07 21.65 7.87
CA GLN A 89 0.94 20.56 8.29
C GLN A 89 0.58 20.07 9.70
N PHE A 90 0.60 18.75 9.86
CA PHE A 90 0.32 18.06 11.11
C PHE A 90 1.42 17.05 11.36
N LEU A 91 1.88 16.94 12.61
CA LEU A 91 2.72 15.83 13.03
C LEU A 91 1.83 14.79 13.70
N LEU A 92 1.77 13.60 13.13
CA LEU A 92 0.97 12.49 13.65
C LEU A 92 1.91 11.40 14.19
N THR A 93 1.58 10.90 15.37
CA THR A 93 2.26 9.80 16.07
C THR A 93 1.35 8.58 16.13
N GLU A 94 1.84 7.48 16.70
CA GLU A 94 1.13 6.21 16.79
C GLU A 94 -0.33 6.37 17.26
N ASN A 95 -1.23 5.65 16.61
CA ASN A 95 -2.67 5.65 16.85
C ASN A 95 -3.38 6.99 16.56
N GLN A 96 -2.67 8.03 16.11
CA GLN A 96 -3.29 9.24 15.57
C GLN A 96 -3.67 9.06 14.10
N SER A 97 -4.65 9.84 13.65
CA SER A 97 -5.19 9.73 12.30
C SER A 97 -5.57 11.08 11.72
N THR A 98 -5.70 11.12 10.40
CA THR A 98 -6.24 12.28 9.67
C THR A 98 -7.14 11.82 8.54
N PHE A 99 -8.21 12.58 8.32
CA PHE A 99 -9.12 12.40 7.20
C PHE A 99 -8.76 13.39 6.10
N ILE A 100 -8.68 12.89 4.86
CA ILE A 100 -8.36 13.65 3.67
C ILE A 100 -9.63 13.73 2.82
N PRO A 101 -10.30 14.90 2.76
CA PRO A 101 -11.50 15.09 1.96
C PRO A 101 -11.26 14.92 0.46
N ILE A 102 -12.34 14.64 -0.27
CA ILE A 102 -12.32 14.66 -1.74
C ILE A 102 -11.88 16.05 -2.22
N GLY A 103 -10.97 16.08 -3.19
CA GLY A 103 -10.44 17.31 -3.77
C GLY A 103 -9.43 18.04 -2.89
N ALA A 104 -9.08 17.52 -1.71
CA ALA A 104 -8.02 18.08 -0.90
C ALA A 104 -6.63 17.70 -1.46
N GLU A 105 -5.74 18.67 -1.50
CA GLU A 105 -4.33 18.47 -1.79
C GLU A 105 -3.62 17.93 -0.54
N HIS A 106 -2.87 16.83 -0.65
CA HIS A 106 -2.25 16.13 0.47
C HIS A 106 -0.97 15.37 0.09
#